data_AF-A0A963MYN5-F1
#
_entry.id   AF-A0A963MYN5-F1
#
_cell.length_a   1.000
_cell.length_b   1.000
_cell.length_c   1.000
_cell.angle_alpha   90.00
_cell.angle_beta   90.00
_cell.angle_gamma   90.00
#
_symmetry.space_group_name_H-M   'P 1'
#
loop_
_entity.id
_entity.type
_entity.pdbx_description
1 polymer ?
#
loop_
_entity_poly.entity_id
_entity_poly.type
_entity_poly.pdbx_seq_one_letter_code
_entity_poly.pdbx_strand_id
1 'polypeptide(L)'
;MHLATFASVVSLGLLGLIGGSLVLAQDGFTTSSRHGTWSVFVPAPQAYLMAAILFALSALALVWILQQVRARPSLYLASGALYGGAVVLLTRLLARLLH
;
A
#
# COMPACT_ATOMS: atom_id res chain seq x y z
N MET A 1 -24.21 13.22 -2.58
CA MET A 1 -23.69 12.10 -1.75
C MET A 1 -22.39 11.46 -2.29
N HIS A 2 -21.65 12.09 -3.23
CA HIS A 2 -20.47 11.44 -3.83
C HIS A 2 -19.14 11.75 -3.10
N LEU A 3 -19.01 12.90 -2.44
CA LEU A 3 -17.73 13.36 -1.89
C LEU A 3 -17.24 12.49 -0.73
N ALA A 4 -18.16 12.09 0.16
CA ALA A 4 -17.82 11.25 1.32
C ALA A 4 -17.37 9.84 0.86
N THR A 5 -18.09 9.22 -0.06
CA THR A 5 -17.71 7.91 -0.61
C THR A 5 -16.38 7.98 -1.35
N PHE A 6 -16.17 9.05 -2.12
CA PHE A 6 -14.91 9.29 -2.82
C PHE A 6 -13.75 9.44 -1.83
N ALA A 7 -13.91 10.27 -0.79
CA ALA A 7 -12.90 10.47 0.24
C ALA A 7 -12.59 9.17 0.99
N SER A 8 -13.59 8.35 1.30
CA SER A 8 -13.41 7.04 1.95
C SER A 8 -12.61 6.08 1.06
N VAL A 9 -12.92 6.00 -0.24
CA VAL A 9 -12.19 5.11 -1.17
C VAL A 9 -10.75 5.58 -1.37
N VAL A 10 -10.52 6.89 -1.47
CA VAL A 10 -9.15 7.45 -1.52
C VAL A 10 -8.39 7.11 -0.24
N SER A 11 -9.02 7.29 0.93
CA SER A 11 -8.40 6.99 2.22
C SER A 11 -8.05 5.51 2.36
N LEU A 12 -8.96 4.61 1.96
CA LEU A 12 -8.70 3.17 1.92
C LEU A 12 -7.57 2.82 0.95
N GLY A 13 -7.52 3.46 -0.21
CA GLY A 13 -6.45 3.27 -1.19
C GLY A 13 -5.08 3.67 -0.64
N LEU A 14 -5.01 4.81 0.06
CA LEU A 14 -3.79 5.30 0.70
C LEU A 14 -3.38 4.41 1.88
N LEU A 15 -4.33 4.02 2.74
CA LEU A 15 -4.06 3.12 3.86
C LEU A 15 -3.57 1.76 3.39
N GLY A 16 -4.15 1.20 2.32
CA GLY A 16 -3.68 -0.04 1.70
C GLY A 16 -2.27 0.08 1.12
N LEU A 17 -1.98 1.20 0.44
CA LEU A 17 -0.65 1.46 -0.13
C LEU A 17 0.42 1.60 0.97
N ILE A 18 0.16 2.41 1.98
CA ILE A 18 1.07 2.65 3.10
C ILE A 18 1.24 1.37 3.90
N GLY A 19 0.15 0.68 4.23
CA GLY A 19 0.16 -0.57 4.99
C GLY A 19 0.94 -1.68 4.29
N GLY A 20 0.68 -1.91 2.99
CA GLY A 20 1.42 -2.90 2.20
C GLY A 20 2.91 -2.55 2.08
N SER A 21 3.23 -1.26 1.92
CA SER A 21 4.62 -0.79 1.85
C SER A 21 5.34 -0.92 3.19
N LEU A 22 4.65 -0.73 4.32
CA LEU A 22 5.17 -0.92 5.66
C LEU A 22 5.57 -2.37 5.90
N VAL A 23 4.71 -3.31 5.49
CA VAL A 23 4.95 -4.75 5.66
C VAL A 23 6.14 -5.22 4.83
N LEU A 24 6.28 -4.71 3.60
CA LEU A 24 7.46 -4.95 2.76
C LEU A 24 8.74 -4.31 3.33
N ALA A 25 8.64 -3.08 3.84
CA ALA A 25 9.80 -2.35 4.37
C ALA A 25 10.35 -2.94 5.68
N GLN A 26 9.54 -3.71 6.42
CA GLN A 26 9.95 -4.40 7.64
C GLN A 26 10.29 -5.88 7.41
N ASP A 27 10.55 -6.29 6.16
CA ASP A 27 10.91 -7.66 5.78
C ASP A 27 10.01 -8.70 6.47
N GLY A 28 8.70 -8.45 6.47
CA GLY A 28 7.72 -9.39 7.02
C GLY A 28 7.90 -9.73 8.52
N PHE A 29 8.36 -8.78 9.34
CA PHE A 29 8.67 -8.94 10.79
C PHE A 29 10.02 -9.58 11.10
N THR A 30 11.08 -9.25 10.36
CA THR A 30 12.44 -9.64 10.79
C THR A 30 12.95 -8.67 11.87
N THR A 31 12.79 -9.09 13.13
CA THR A 31 13.74 -8.84 14.23
C THR A 31 14.14 -7.37 14.48
N SER A 32 13.23 -6.51 14.95
CA SER A 32 13.69 -5.32 15.69
C SER A 32 14.04 -5.73 17.13
N SER A 33 15.23 -6.29 17.32
CA SER A 33 15.85 -6.50 18.64
C SER A 33 16.39 -5.20 19.24
N ARG A 34 16.04 -4.02 18.71
CA ARG A 34 16.64 -2.75 19.15
C ARG A 34 15.94 -2.13 20.37
N HIS A 35 14.71 -2.54 20.69
CA HIS A 35 13.89 -1.95 21.77
C HIS A 35 13.16 -2.95 22.68
N GLY A 36 13.77 -4.11 22.97
CA GLY A 36 13.39 -4.95 24.13
C GLY A 36 11.92 -5.35 24.30
N THR A 37 11.12 -5.30 23.24
CA THR A 37 9.69 -5.60 23.27
C THR A 37 9.40 -6.77 22.36
N TRP A 38 8.44 -7.59 22.79
CA TRP A 38 8.05 -8.87 22.20
C TRP A 38 7.97 -8.79 20.68
N SER A 39 8.91 -9.44 20.00
CA SER A 39 8.88 -9.63 18.57
C SER A 39 7.64 -10.44 18.22
N VAL A 40 6.60 -9.76 17.76
CA VAL A 40 5.42 -10.43 17.20
C VAL A 40 5.88 -11.04 15.88
N PHE A 41 6.27 -12.31 15.93
CA PHE A 41 6.46 -13.15 14.76
C PHE A 41 5.08 -13.37 14.11
N VAL A 42 4.67 -12.46 13.22
CA VAL A 42 3.75 -12.91 12.17
C VAL A 42 4.60 -13.79 11.26
N PRO A 43 4.20 -15.04 10.96
CA PRO A 43 4.90 -15.87 10.00
C PRO A 43 5.14 -15.06 8.73
N ALA A 44 6.40 -14.89 8.34
CA ALA A 44 6.79 -14.06 7.19
C ALA A 44 5.90 -14.28 5.93
N PRO A 45 5.46 -15.52 5.60
CA PRO A 45 4.53 -15.74 4.48
C PRO A 45 3.16 -15.05 4.65
N GLN A 46 2.60 -15.05 5.86
CA GLN A 46 1.31 -14.41 6.15
C GLN A 46 1.38 -12.89 6.08
N ALA A 47 2.52 -12.31 6.48
CA ALA A 47 2.77 -10.87 6.35
C ALA A 47 2.77 -10.46 4.87
N TYR A 48 3.50 -11.17 4.00
CA TYR A 48 3.49 -10.90 2.57
C TYR A 48 2.10 -11.09 1.94
N LEU A 49 1.32 -12.07 2.42
CA LEU A 49 -0.04 -12.29 1.95
C LEU A 49 -0.97 -11.12 2.33
N MET A 50 -0.83 -10.58 3.54
CA MET A 50 -1.52 -9.36 3.96
C MET A 50 -1.10 -8.15 3.13
N ALA A 51 0.20 -7.98 2.86
CA ALA A 51 0.68 -6.91 1.99
C ALA A 51 0.06 -7.01 0.59
N ALA A 52 0.00 -8.22 0.01
CA ALA A 52 -0.63 -8.45 -1.29
C ALA A 52 -2.12 -8.06 -1.29
N ILE A 53 -2.87 -8.41 -0.24
CA ILE A 53 -4.29 -8.02 -0.10
C ILE A 53 -4.42 -6.50 0.01
N LEU A 54 -3.57 -5.83 0.79
CA LEU A 54 -3.59 -4.37 0.96
C LEU A 54 -3.28 -3.63 -0.34
N PHE A 55 -2.31 -4.11 -1.13
CA PHE A 55 -2.05 -3.57 -2.46
C PHE A 55 -3.19 -3.85 -3.44
N ALA A 56 -3.80 -5.03 -3.38
CA ALA A 56 -4.96 -5.34 -4.24
C ALA A 56 -6.15 -4.41 -3.95
N LEU A 57 -6.47 -4.17 -2.68
CA LEU A 57 -7.51 -3.21 -2.27
C LEU A 57 -7.17 -1.78 -2.70
N SER A 58 -5.91 -1.40 -2.59
CA SER A 58 -5.43 -0.09 -3.01
C SER A 58 -5.50 0.11 -4.53
N ALA A 59 -5.15 -0.91 -5.31
CA ALA A 59 -5.29 -0.91 -6.76
C ALA A 59 -6.77 -0.88 -7.19
N LEU A 60 -7.65 -1.63 -6.52
CA LEU A 60 -9.09 -1.58 -6.77
C LEU A 60 -9.68 -0.20 -6.47
N ALA A 61 -9.26 0.45 -5.38
CA ALA A 61 -9.66 1.82 -5.08
C ALA A 61 -9.22 2.80 -6.18
N LEU A 62 -7.99 2.67 -6.68
CA LEU A 62 -7.47 3.47 -7.79
C LEU A 62 -8.30 3.27 -9.07
N VAL A 63 -8.58 2.02 -9.45
CA VAL A 63 -9.40 1.69 -10.61
C VAL A 63 -10.81 2.25 -10.47
N TRP A 64 -11.42 2.13 -9.29
CA TRP A 64 -12.76 2.68 -9.02
C TRP A 64 -12.79 4.21 -9.16
N ILE A 65 -11.75 4.91 -8.71
CA ILE A 65 -11.60 6.36 -8.89
C ILE A 65 -11.48 6.71 -10.38
N LEU A 66 -10.65 5.99 -11.14
CA LEU A 66 -10.51 6.23 -12.59
C LEU A 66 -11.82 5.97 -13.35
N GLN A 67 -12.59 4.97 -12.93
CA GLN A 67 -13.92 4.69 -13.48
C GLN A 67 -14.90 5.82 -13.19
N GLN A 68 -14.91 6.37 -11.97
CA GLN A 68 -15.77 7.52 -11.63
C GLN A 68 -15.46 8.76 -12.47
N VAL A 69 -14.16 9.01 -12.74
CA VAL A 69 -13.72 10.18 -13.50
C VAL A 69 -13.89 9.96 -15.02
N ARG A 70 -14.40 8.80 -15.47
CA ARG A 70 -14.47 8.40 -16.89
C ARG A 70 -13.12 8.62 -17.59
N ALA A 71 -12.04 8.18 -16.93
CA ALA A 71 -10.69 8.39 -17.42
C ALA A 71 -10.47 7.70 -18.77
N ARG A 72 -9.68 8.34 -19.65
CA ARG A 72 -9.23 7.75 -20.92
C ARG A 72 -8.35 6.52 -20.66
N PRO A 73 -8.30 5.53 -21.57
CA PRO A 73 -7.49 4.32 -21.40
C PRO A 73 -5.99 4.61 -21.17
N SER A 74 -5.46 5.71 -21.73
CA SER A 74 -4.09 6.16 -21.48
C SER A 74 -3.82 6.52 -20.01
N LEU A 75 -4.82 7.06 -19.30
CA LEU A 75 -4.70 7.40 -17.89
C LEU A 75 -4.61 6.15 -17.02
N TYR A 76 -5.22 5.02 -17.41
CA TYR A 76 -5.05 3.76 -16.69
C TYR A 76 -3.61 3.26 -16.72
N LEU A 77 -2.96 3.32 -17.88
CA LEU A 77 -1.55 2.96 -18.04
C LEU A 77 -0.65 3.90 -17.23
N ALA A 78 -0.89 5.21 -17.34
CA ALA A 78 -0.13 6.22 -16.59
C ALA A 78 -0.30 6.06 -15.07
N SER A 79 -1.53 5.84 -14.61
CA SER A 79 -1.83 5.59 -13.20
C SER A 79 -1.23 4.29 -12.69
N GLY A 80 -1.20 3.22 -13.49
CA GLY A 80 -0.51 1.98 -13.15
C GLY A 80 1.00 2.16 -13.00
N ALA A 81 1.63 2.88 -13.93
CA ALA A 81 3.06 3.21 -13.85
C ALA A 81 3.38 4.10 -12.64
N LEU A 82 2.56 5.13 -12.39
CA LEU A 82 2.68 5.99 -11.21
C LEU A 82 2.47 5.22 -9.91
N TYR A 83 1.51 4.30 -9.87
CA TYR A 83 1.24 3.45 -8.71
C TYR A 83 2.43 2.54 -8.41
N GLY A 84 2.95 1.83 -9.41
CA GLY A 84 4.15 0.99 -9.25
C GLY A 84 5.36 1.81 -8.79
N GLY A 85 5.57 2.99 -9.38
CA GLY A 85 6.61 3.92 -8.94
C GLY A 85 6.42 4.38 -7.49
N ALA A 86 5.19 4.73 -7.11
CA ALA A 86 4.84 5.15 -5.75
C ALA A 86 5.08 4.04 -4.73
N VAL A 87 4.69 2.80 -5.03
CA VAL A 87 4.99 1.63 -4.16
C VAL A 87 6.49 1.53 -3.91
N VAL A 88 7.31 1.49 -4.97
CA VAL A 88 8.77 1.34 -4.84
C VAL A 88 9.39 2.49 -4.04
N LEU A 89 8.99 3.74 -4.34
CA LEU A 89 9.49 4.92 -3.64
C LEU A 89 9.10 4.89 -2.16
N LEU A 90 7.84 4.59 -1.87
CA LEU A 90 7.27 4.63 -0.53
C LEU A 90 7.85 3.51 0.33
N THR A 91 8.00 2.29 -0.21
CA THR A 91 8.72 1.19 0.46
C THR A 91 10.17 1.57 0.75
N ARG A 92 10.90 2.14 -0.22
CA ARG A 92 12.31 2.56 0.00
C ARG A 92 12.44 3.68 1.02
N LEU A 93 11.53 4.65 0.99
CA LEU A 93 11.54 5.80 1.91
C LEU A 93 11.21 5.37 3.33
N LEU A 94 10.23 4.48 3.50
CA LEU A 94 9.92 3.86 4.79
C LEU A 94 11.07 3.00 5.31
N ALA A 95 11.68 2.18 4.47
CA ALA A 95 12.85 1.39 4.86
C ALA A 95 14.01 2.27 5.36
N ARG A 96 14.22 3.44 4.74
CA ARG A 96 15.22 4.43 5.22
C ARG A 96 14.84 5.10 6.53
N LEU A 97 13.56 5.38 6.76
CA LEU A 97 13.08 6.01 8.01
C LEU A 97 13.08 5.03 9.19
N LEU A 98 12.97 3.73 8.92
CA LEU A 98 12.90 2.66 9.93
C LEU A 98 14.29 2.11 10.34
N HIS A 99 15.36 2.47 9.63
CA HIS A 99 16.75 2.06 9.89
C HIS A 99 17.52 3.09 10.72
#